data_AF-A0A562FCP3-F1
#
_entry.id   AF-A0A562FCP3-F1
#
_cell.length_a   1.000
_cell.length_b   1.000
_cell.length_c   1.000
_cell.angle_alpha   90.00
_cell.angle_beta   90.00
_cell.angle_gamma   90.00
#
_symmetry.space_group_name_H-M   'P 1'
#
loop_
_entity.id
_entity.type
_entity.pdbx_description
1 polymer ?
#
loop_
_entity_poly.entity_id
_entity_poly.type
_entity_poly.pdbx_seq_one_letter_code
_entity_poly.pdbx_strand_id
1 'polypeptide(L)'
;MDFKSRDEQNYDMSVICPDTGHPRRTMLVLASQGLFPPSMVHAIEREFPWITVEQRTEVAAADARYRFPLALILLDPDLLASLEALAATRGRDQPLPVVGLIEQESRDREKVLTLVERSRVARSVLPMNMRLDVWLSVIRLMLSGGEYYPPMIKREPEVPRHPAASLEPATVQAPAKPTALQLAGLTPREIEVLGMVALGMQNKSIASAFSLSEHTVKIHLHNIIAKLGVHNRTQAAAMYREAATNQER
;
A
#
# COMPACT_ATOMS: atom_id res chain seq x y z
N MET A 1 30.87 -6.32 -56.31
CA MET A 1 31.05 -5.47 -55.12
C MET A 1 29.92 -5.78 -54.19
N ASP A 2 30.20 -6.65 -53.22
CA ASP A 2 29.33 -7.01 -52.12
C ASP A 2 29.08 -5.82 -51.20
N PHE A 3 27.82 -5.54 -50.89
CA PHE A 3 27.42 -4.76 -49.73
C PHE A 3 26.52 -5.64 -48.87
N LYS A 4 27.16 -6.58 -48.15
CA LYS A 4 26.55 -7.27 -47.01
C LYS A 4 26.64 -6.36 -45.77
N SER A 5 25.50 -6.21 -45.11
CA SER A 5 25.34 -6.31 -43.65
C SER A 5 25.96 -5.22 -42.75
N ARG A 6 25.08 -4.43 -42.11
CA ARG A 6 25.22 -3.69 -40.84
C ARG A 6 23.91 -2.88 -40.68
N ASP A 7 23.04 -3.04 -39.70
CA ASP A 7 23.07 -3.73 -38.42
C ASP A 7 21.62 -4.19 -38.13
N GLU A 8 21.35 -5.49 -38.25
CA GLU A 8 20.25 -6.09 -37.51
C GLU A 8 20.69 -6.07 -36.04
N GLN A 9 20.19 -5.09 -35.29
CA GLN A 9 20.27 -5.10 -33.84
C GLN A 9 19.57 -6.37 -33.35
N ASN A 10 20.39 -7.37 -33.05
CA ASN A 10 20.02 -8.65 -32.51
C ASN A 10 19.38 -8.39 -31.13
N TYR A 11 18.05 -8.23 -31.10
CA TYR A 11 17.31 -8.09 -29.86
C TYR A 11 17.38 -9.46 -29.18
N ASP A 12 18.11 -9.53 -28.07
CA ASP A 12 18.17 -10.75 -27.26
C ASP A 12 16.76 -11.07 -26.75
N MET A 13 16.12 -12.06 -27.39
CA MET A 13 14.77 -12.54 -27.08
C MET A 13 14.66 -13.07 -25.63
N SER A 14 15.78 -13.24 -24.91
CA SER A 14 15.78 -13.59 -23.49
C SER A 14 15.42 -12.41 -22.55
N VAL A 15 15.36 -11.19 -23.09
CA VAL A 15 15.06 -9.94 -22.36
C VAL A 15 13.60 -9.49 -22.53
N ILE A 16 12.85 -10.06 -23.48
CA ILE A 16 11.42 -9.79 -23.65
C ILE A 16 10.59 -10.85 -22.91
N CYS A 17 9.49 -10.44 -22.28
CA CYS A 17 8.50 -11.38 -21.77
C CYS A 17 7.68 -11.93 -22.95
N PRO A 18 7.75 -13.25 -23.24
CA PRO A 18 7.17 -13.84 -24.44
C PRO A 18 5.64 -13.69 -24.51
N ASP A 19 4.97 -13.66 -23.36
CA ASP A 19 3.51 -13.60 -23.28
C ASP A 19 2.94 -12.19 -23.45
N THR A 20 3.77 -11.14 -23.23
CA THR A 20 3.30 -9.75 -23.18
C THR A 20 4.01 -8.82 -24.15
N GLY A 21 5.16 -9.22 -24.72
CA GLY A 21 5.99 -8.37 -25.56
C GLY A 21 6.70 -7.24 -24.80
N HIS A 22 6.48 -7.10 -23.49
CA HIS A 22 7.16 -6.10 -22.67
C HIS A 22 8.60 -6.52 -22.34
N PRO A 23 9.57 -5.58 -22.32
CA PRO A 23 10.90 -5.87 -21.82
C PRO A 23 10.83 -6.23 -20.34
N ARG A 24 11.54 -7.28 -19.95
CA ARG A 24 11.63 -7.70 -18.55
C ARG A 24 12.33 -6.63 -17.72
N ARG A 25 11.83 -6.42 -16.51
CA ARG A 25 12.31 -5.40 -15.58
C ARG A 25 12.33 -5.95 -14.16
N THR A 26 13.08 -5.28 -13.29
CA THR A 26 13.12 -5.59 -11.86
C THR A 26 12.45 -4.47 -11.07
N MET A 27 11.57 -4.86 -10.13
CA MET A 27 11.08 -3.99 -9.07
C MET A 27 11.83 -4.33 -7.79
N LEU A 28 12.53 -3.35 -7.23
CA LEU A 28 13.29 -3.53 -6.00
C LEU A 28 12.49 -2.99 -4.81
N VAL A 29 12.30 -3.81 -3.78
CA VAL A 29 11.73 -3.41 -2.51
C VAL A 29 12.85 -3.31 -1.49
N LEU A 30 13.11 -2.10 -1.01
CA LEU A 30 14.06 -1.76 0.04
C LEU A 30 13.29 -1.52 1.33
N ALA A 31 13.08 -2.57 2.11
CA ALA A 31 12.32 -2.49 3.36
C ALA A 31 12.68 -3.60 4.35
N SER A 32 12.18 -3.47 5.57
CA SER A 32 12.30 -4.51 6.59
C SER A 32 11.65 -5.84 6.15
N GLN A 33 12.20 -6.94 6.64
CA GLN A 33 11.73 -8.29 6.33
C GLN A 33 10.25 -8.46 6.70
N GLY A 34 9.45 -9.02 5.78
CA GLY A 34 8.04 -9.35 6.01
C GLY A 34 7.04 -8.27 5.61
N LEU A 35 7.49 -7.07 5.22
CA LEU A 35 6.60 -6.02 4.68
C LEU A 35 5.96 -6.43 3.35
N PHE A 36 6.71 -7.17 2.53
CA PHE A 36 6.27 -7.75 1.27
C PHE A 36 6.21 -9.28 1.36
N PRO A 37 5.09 -9.86 1.82
CA PRO A 37 4.95 -11.31 1.91
C PRO A 37 5.01 -11.97 0.51
N PRO A 38 5.39 -13.26 0.42
CA PRO A 38 5.46 -13.98 -0.85
C PRO A 38 4.15 -13.96 -1.66
N SER A 39 2.99 -13.88 -1.00
CA SER A 39 1.68 -13.75 -1.67
C SER A 39 1.55 -12.45 -2.46
N MET A 40 2.08 -11.35 -1.93
CA MET A 40 2.06 -10.05 -2.61
C MET A 40 3.01 -10.04 -3.79
N VAL A 41 4.22 -10.60 -3.62
CA VAL A 41 5.17 -10.82 -4.72
C VAL A 41 4.50 -11.63 -5.84
N HIS A 42 3.89 -12.75 -5.51
CA HIS A 42 3.20 -13.58 -6.49
C HIS A 42 2.04 -12.85 -7.18
N ALA A 43 1.27 -12.02 -6.45
CA ALA A 43 0.22 -11.21 -7.05
C ALA A 43 0.76 -10.19 -8.05
N ILE A 44 1.89 -9.54 -7.73
CA ILE A 44 2.58 -8.60 -8.62
C ILE A 44 3.09 -9.33 -9.87
N GLU A 45 3.82 -10.43 -9.70
CA GLU A 45 4.40 -11.16 -10.84
C GLU A 45 3.31 -11.78 -11.74
N ARG A 46 2.15 -12.12 -11.17
CA ARG A 46 0.98 -12.56 -11.95
C ARG A 46 0.34 -11.42 -12.74
N GLU A 47 0.20 -10.23 -12.13
CA GLU A 47 -0.39 -9.05 -12.77
C GLU A 47 0.56 -8.42 -13.81
N PHE A 48 1.86 -8.52 -13.55
CA PHE A 48 2.94 -8.00 -14.38
C PHE A 48 3.95 -9.11 -14.68
N PRO A 49 3.67 -10.03 -15.64
CA PRO A 49 4.56 -11.15 -15.98
C PRO A 49 5.95 -10.75 -16.48
N TRP A 50 6.15 -9.47 -16.78
CA TRP A 50 7.41 -8.86 -17.21
C TRP A 50 8.18 -8.20 -16.05
N ILE A 51 7.66 -8.23 -14.83
CA ILE A 51 8.33 -7.73 -13.61
C ILE A 51 8.81 -8.91 -12.77
N THR A 52 10.07 -8.83 -12.32
CA THR A 52 10.60 -9.66 -11.24
C THR A 52 10.76 -8.82 -9.99
N VAL A 53 10.31 -9.32 -8.84
CA VAL A 53 10.40 -8.59 -7.57
C VAL A 53 11.60 -9.05 -6.76
N GLU A 54 12.46 -8.11 -6.39
CA GLU A 54 13.63 -8.35 -5.54
C GLU A 54 13.46 -7.62 -4.22
N GLN A 55 13.56 -8.32 -3.09
CA GLN A 55 13.49 -7.72 -1.76
C GLN A 55 14.88 -7.65 -1.13
N ARG A 56 15.27 -6.49 -0.62
CA ARG A 56 16.54 -6.26 0.06
C ARG A 56 16.31 -5.30 1.24
N THR A 57 17.19 -5.34 2.23
CA THR A 57 17.13 -4.45 3.41
C THR A 57 18.16 -3.33 3.34
N GLU A 58 19.12 -3.42 2.42
CA GLU A 58 20.27 -2.54 2.33
C GLU A 58 20.20 -1.66 1.08
N VAL A 59 20.43 -0.36 1.26
CA VAL A 59 20.38 0.63 0.16
C VAL A 59 21.45 0.39 -0.90
N ALA A 60 22.57 -0.24 -0.54
CA ALA A 60 23.61 -0.64 -1.49
C ALA A 60 23.08 -1.55 -2.62
N ALA A 61 21.95 -2.24 -2.38
CA ALA A 61 21.29 -3.03 -3.41
C ALA A 61 20.79 -2.19 -4.59
N ALA A 62 20.53 -0.89 -4.43
CA ALA A 62 20.14 -0.03 -5.56
C ALA A 62 21.21 0.07 -6.66
N ASP A 63 22.49 -0.16 -6.33
CA ASP A 63 23.63 -0.23 -7.25
C ASP A 63 24.00 -1.66 -7.68
N ALA A 64 23.31 -2.67 -7.15
CA ALA A 64 23.62 -4.06 -7.48
C ALA A 64 23.31 -4.37 -8.94
N ARG A 65 24.03 -5.34 -9.50
CA ARG A 65 23.75 -5.85 -10.85
C ARG A 65 22.60 -6.83 -10.79
N TYR A 66 21.50 -6.47 -11.44
CA TYR A 66 20.32 -7.32 -11.59
C TYR A 66 20.30 -8.02 -12.94
N ARG A 67 19.54 -9.13 -13.01
CA ARG A 67 19.30 -9.86 -14.26
C ARG A 67 18.58 -8.97 -15.29
N PHE A 68 17.65 -8.14 -14.83
CA PHE A 68 16.90 -7.20 -15.65
C PHE A 68 17.06 -5.77 -15.10
N PRO A 69 16.92 -4.73 -15.93
CA PRO A 69 17.07 -3.35 -15.46
C PRO A 69 16.00 -2.99 -14.42
N LEU A 70 16.38 -2.21 -13.42
CA LEU A 70 15.45 -1.67 -12.43
C LEU A 70 14.45 -0.72 -13.10
N ALA A 71 13.17 -0.91 -12.82
CA ALA A 71 12.09 -0.02 -13.28
C ALA A 71 11.47 0.79 -12.13
N LEU A 72 11.46 0.24 -10.92
CA LEU A 72 10.82 0.85 -9.76
C LEU A 72 11.55 0.42 -8.48
N ILE A 73 11.77 1.36 -7.58
CA ILE A 73 12.21 1.13 -6.21
C ILE A 73 11.09 1.51 -5.25
N LEU A 74 10.64 0.55 -4.45
CA LEU A 74 9.76 0.80 -3.31
C LEU A 74 10.60 0.85 -2.05
N LEU A 75 10.53 1.96 -1.32
CA LEU A 75 11.49 2.30 -0.28
C LEU A 75 10.79 2.53 1.06
N ASP A 76 11.30 1.89 2.10
CA ASP A 76 10.96 2.25 3.47
C ASP A 76 11.44 3.69 3.75
N PRO A 77 10.57 4.59 4.25
CA PRO A 77 10.92 6.00 4.50
C PRO A 77 12.21 6.20 5.32
N ASP A 78 12.52 5.27 6.23
CA ASP A 78 13.71 5.38 7.08
C ASP A 78 15.03 5.16 6.30
N LEU A 79 14.96 4.57 5.10
CA LEU A 79 16.10 4.35 4.21
C LEU A 79 16.31 5.49 3.20
N LEU A 80 15.42 6.49 3.17
CA LEU A 80 15.45 7.57 2.18
C LEU A 80 16.75 8.39 2.20
N ALA A 81 17.19 8.83 3.38
CA ALA A 81 18.39 9.66 3.50
C ALA A 81 19.64 8.94 2.97
N SER A 82 19.75 7.64 3.23
CA SER A 82 20.83 6.80 2.73
C SER A 82 20.76 6.63 1.21
N LEU A 83 19.56 6.49 0.63
CA LEU A 83 19.39 6.40 -0.82
C LEU A 83 19.72 7.73 -1.51
N GLU A 84 19.38 8.86 -0.91
CA GLU A 84 19.74 10.18 -1.42
C GLU A 84 21.26 10.41 -1.40
N ALA A 85 21.94 9.97 -0.34
CA ALA A 85 23.40 10.01 -0.27
C ALA A 85 24.03 9.15 -1.38
N LEU A 86 23.49 7.95 -1.63
CA LEU A 86 23.93 7.09 -2.72
C LEU A 86 23.65 7.73 -4.10
N ALA A 87 22.48 8.33 -4.28
CA ALA A 87 22.12 9.00 -5.52
C ALA A 87 23.05 10.20 -5.82
N ALA A 88 23.49 10.91 -4.77
CA ALA A 88 24.38 12.05 -4.92
C ALA A 88 25.80 11.68 -5.39
N THR A 89 26.25 10.43 -5.17
CA THR A 89 27.53 9.94 -5.69
C THR A 89 27.43 9.44 -7.13
N ARG A 90 26.22 9.21 -7.65
CA ARG A 90 25.99 8.83 -9.04
C ARG A 90 26.19 10.00 -10.00
N GLY A 91 26.81 9.73 -11.14
CA GLY A 91 26.90 10.69 -12.24
C GLY A 91 25.53 10.96 -12.88
N ARG A 92 25.40 12.10 -13.59
CA ARG A 92 24.14 12.51 -14.26
C ARG A 92 23.60 11.50 -15.28
N ASP A 93 24.47 10.64 -15.81
CA ASP A 93 24.13 9.67 -16.86
C ASP A 93 23.53 8.36 -16.32
N GLN A 94 23.41 8.18 -15.00
CA GLN A 94 22.81 7.00 -14.37
C GLN A 94 21.68 7.39 -13.39
N PRO A 95 20.55 7.92 -13.91
CA PRO A 95 19.42 8.28 -13.06
C PRO A 95 18.88 7.06 -12.33
N LEU A 96 18.41 7.28 -11.09
CA LEU A 96 17.64 6.27 -10.39
C LEU A 96 16.33 5.99 -11.15
N PRO A 97 15.80 4.76 -11.10
CA PRO A 97 14.44 4.47 -11.53
C PRO A 97 13.43 5.25 -10.68
N VAL A 98 12.14 5.16 -11.02
CA VAL A 98 11.06 5.72 -10.19
C VAL A 98 11.21 5.22 -8.76
N VAL A 99 11.14 6.12 -7.77
CA VAL A 99 11.22 5.77 -6.34
C VAL A 99 9.91 6.16 -5.66
N GLY A 100 9.25 5.17 -5.06
CA GLY A 100 8.07 5.36 -4.23
C GLY A 100 8.35 5.04 -2.76
N LEU A 101 7.90 5.90 -1.85
CA LEU A 101 7.96 5.62 -0.41
C LEU A 101 6.79 4.75 0.03
N ILE A 102 7.07 3.76 0.87
CA ILE A 102 6.05 2.88 1.43
C ILE A 102 5.42 3.55 2.66
N GLU A 103 4.12 3.82 2.61
CA GLU A 103 3.34 4.26 3.76
C GLU A 103 2.69 3.03 4.41
N GLN A 104 3.20 2.61 5.58
CA GLN A 104 2.66 1.45 6.30
C GLN A 104 1.41 1.82 7.10
N GLU A 105 1.45 2.96 7.78
CA GLU A 105 0.39 3.41 8.68
C GLU A 105 -0.10 4.81 8.31
N SER A 106 -1.41 5.02 8.34
CA SER A 106 -2.01 6.30 7.95
C SER A 106 -1.61 7.48 8.86
N ARG A 107 -1.13 7.20 10.09
CA ARG A 107 -0.60 8.23 10.99
C ARG A 107 0.74 8.80 10.50
N ASP A 108 1.51 8.01 9.75
CA ASP A 108 2.80 8.43 9.20
C ASP A 108 2.63 9.19 7.88
N ARG A 109 1.43 9.23 7.30
CA ARG A 109 1.17 9.81 5.98
C ARG A 109 1.69 11.24 5.82
N GLU A 110 1.45 12.11 6.79
CA GLU A 110 1.91 13.51 6.73
C GLU A 110 3.45 13.59 6.76
N LYS A 111 4.09 12.75 7.57
CA LYS A 111 5.56 12.60 7.62
C LYS A 111 6.09 12.11 6.27
N VAL A 112 5.50 11.04 5.72
CA VAL A 112 5.94 10.44 4.44
C VAL A 112 5.76 11.41 3.28
N LEU A 113 4.64 12.14 3.22
CA LEU A 113 4.42 13.16 2.19
C LEU A 113 5.42 14.31 2.29
N THR A 114 5.69 14.80 3.50
CA THR A 114 6.73 15.83 3.73
C THR A 114 8.10 15.35 3.25
N LEU A 115 8.41 14.06 3.43
CA LEU A 115 9.65 13.47 2.92
C LEU A 115 9.67 13.46 1.39
N VAL A 116 8.59 13.04 0.73
CA VAL A 116 8.50 13.06 -0.74
C VAL A 116 8.63 14.48 -1.30
N GLU A 117 7.95 15.46 -0.71
CA GLU A 117 7.99 16.86 -1.16
C GLU A 117 9.41 17.46 -1.11
N ARG A 118 10.21 17.06 -0.12
CA ARG A 118 11.58 17.54 0.07
C ARG A 118 12.61 16.69 -0.67
N SER A 119 12.25 15.48 -1.06
CA SER A 119 13.18 14.53 -1.65
C SER A 119 13.51 14.91 -3.08
N ARG A 120 14.76 14.63 -3.48
CA ARG A 120 15.18 14.72 -4.88
C ARG A 120 14.97 13.42 -5.64
N VAL A 121 14.80 12.31 -4.93
CA VAL A 121 14.76 10.95 -5.51
C VAL A 121 13.37 10.33 -5.43
N ALA A 122 12.69 10.46 -4.30
CA ALA A 122 11.36 9.92 -4.10
C ALA A 122 10.29 10.86 -4.64
N ARG A 123 9.36 10.35 -5.45
CA ARG A 123 8.31 11.15 -6.10
C ARG A 123 6.91 10.56 -5.98
N SER A 124 6.75 9.53 -5.15
CA SER A 124 5.46 8.86 -4.99
C SER A 124 5.35 8.26 -3.61
N VAL A 125 4.12 8.06 -3.16
CA VAL A 125 3.81 7.39 -1.90
C VAL A 125 2.93 6.19 -2.20
N LEU A 126 3.21 5.05 -1.59
CA LEU A 126 2.47 3.81 -1.77
C LEU A 126 1.89 3.34 -0.42
N PRO A 127 0.60 3.62 -0.15
CA PRO A 127 -0.06 3.15 1.06
C PRO A 127 -0.32 1.64 1.05
N MET A 128 0.07 0.96 2.13
CA MET A 128 -0.11 -0.49 2.30
C MET A 128 -1.50 -0.88 2.80
N ASN A 129 -2.36 0.10 3.09
CA ASN A 129 -3.72 -0.09 3.58
C ASN A 129 -4.79 -0.13 2.45
N MET A 130 -4.36 -0.18 1.19
CA MET A 130 -5.26 -0.17 0.02
C MET A 130 -5.76 -1.58 -0.32
N ARG A 131 -6.89 -1.65 -1.03
CA ARG A 131 -7.33 -2.91 -1.66
C ARG A 131 -6.29 -3.32 -2.71
N LEU A 132 -6.05 -4.63 -2.86
CA LEU A 132 -5.00 -5.16 -3.72
C LEU A 132 -5.15 -4.74 -5.20
N ASP A 133 -6.38 -4.69 -5.72
CA ASP A 133 -6.67 -4.24 -7.09
C ASP A 133 -6.27 -2.77 -7.33
N VAL A 134 -6.61 -1.89 -6.39
CA VAL A 134 -6.22 -0.47 -6.44
C VAL A 134 -4.72 -0.33 -6.25
N TRP A 135 -4.13 -1.09 -5.32
CA TRP A 135 -2.70 -1.08 -5.06
C TRP A 135 -1.90 -1.51 -6.31
N LEU A 136 -2.32 -2.58 -6.98
CA LEU A 136 -1.72 -3.02 -8.26
C LEU A 136 -1.91 -1.97 -9.36
N SER A 137 -3.03 -1.25 -9.38
CA SER A 137 -3.24 -0.14 -10.31
C SER A 137 -2.25 1.02 -10.08
N VAL A 138 -1.95 1.32 -8.81
CA VAL A 138 -0.91 2.31 -8.45
C VAL A 138 0.46 1.82 -8.89
N ILE A 139 0.81 0.55 -8.66
CA ILE A 139 2.06 -0.02 -9.18
C ILE A 139 2.14 0.08 -10.70
N ARG A 140 1.05 -0.22 -11.43
CA ARG A 140 0.99 -0.07 -12.89
C ARG A 140 1.27 1.38 -13.32
N LEU A 141 0.68 2.35 -12.63
CA LEU A 141 0.91 3.77 -12.87
C LEU A 141 2.39 4.12 -12.67
N MET A 142 2.99 3.71 -11.54
CA MET A 142 4.39 3.97 -11.21
C MET A 142 5.36 3.31 -12.19
N LEU A 143 5.10 2.06 -12.58
CA LEU A 143 5.87 1.35 -13.61
C LEU A 143 5.79 2.00 -14.99
N SER A 144 4.73 2.77 -15.24
CA SER A 144 4.55 3.57 -16.45
C SER A 144 5.20 4.96 -16.36
N GLY A 145 5.88 5.26 -15.24
CA GLY A 145 6.50 6.56 -14.97
C GLY A 145 5.57 7.61 -14.36
N GLY A 146 4.34 7.23 -14.01
CA GLY A 146 3.40 8.11 -13.32
C GLY A 146 3.70 8.23 -11.83
N GLU A 147 3.27 9.32 -11.23
CA GLU A 147 3.44 9.57 -9.80
C GLU A 147 2.10 9.42 -9.07
N TYR A 148 2.10 8.76 -7.92
CA TYR A 148 0.89 8.64 -7.09
C TYR A 148 1.07 9.35 -5.76
N TYR A 149 0.10 10.21 -5.48
CA TYR A 149 -0.03 10.96 -4.23
C TYR A 149 -1.41 10.65 -3.64
N PRO A 150 -1.48 10.03 -2.44
CA PRO A 150 -2.74 9.82 -1.75
C PRO A 150 -3.48 11.16 -1.60
N PRO A 151 -4.79 11.21 -1.88
CA PRO A 151 -5.54 12.46 -1.82
C PRO A 151 -5.48 13.07 -0.43
N MET A 152 -4.84 14.24 -0.34
CA MET A 152 -4.73 15.09 0.84
C MET A 152 -6.00 15.93 1.02
N ILE A 153 -7.16 15.30 0.97
CA ILE A 153 -8.35 15.98 1.46
C ILE A 153 -8.15 16.06 2.96
N LYS A 154 -7.83 17.26 3.47
CA LYS A 154 -8.07 17.62 4.86
C LYS A 154 -9.56 17.50 5.08
N ARG A 155 -10.02 16.27 5.30
CA ARG A 155 -11.21 16.08 6.09
C ARG A 155 -10.77 16.51 7.51
N GLU A 156 -10.97 17.79 7.82
CA GLU A 156 -11.76 18.03 9.03
C GLU A 156 -12.95 17.06 8.93
N PRO A 157 -13.40 16.41 10.00
CA PRO A 157 -14.60 15.62 9.91
C PRO A 157 -15.81 16.54 9.62
N GLU A 158 -15.89 17.10 8.40
CA GLU A 158 -17.11 17.36 7.67
C GLU A 158 -17.75 16.00 7.45
N VAL A 159 -18.43 15.56 8.51
CA VAL A 159 -19.80 15.10 8.38
C VAL A 159 -20.46 16.09 7.40
N PRO A 160 -20.98 15.66 6.24
CA PRO A 160 -21.89 16.49 5.47
C PRO A 160 -23.07 16.81 6.39
N ARG A 161 -23.02 17.97 7.05
CA ARG A 161 -24.17 18.53 7.75
C ARG A 161 -25.10 19.02 6.65
N HIS A 162 -25.97 18.13 6.17
CA HIS A 162 -27.18 18.58 5.52
C HIS A 162 -27.95 19.46 6.52
N PRO A 163 -28.36 20.67 6.13
CA PRO A 163 -29.09 21.57 7.01
C PRO A 163 -30.50 21.00 7.21
N ALA A 164 -30.68 20.19 8.26
CA ALA A 164 -32.00 19.92 8.77
C ALA A 164 -32.48 21.18 9.48
N ALA A 165 -33.42 21.86 8.84
CA ALA A 165 -34.22 22.90 9.46
C ALA A 165 -34.77 22.41 10.80
N SER A 166 -34.58 23.26 11.81
CA SER A 166 -35.45 23.51 12.96
C SER A 166 -36.12 22.32 13.66
N LEU A 167 -35.75 22.09 14.92
CA LEU A 167 -36.63 22.05 16.10
C LEU A 167 -35.79 21.73 17.37
N GLU A 168 -35.79 22.66 18.33
CA GLU A 168 -35.42 22.47 19.74
C GLU A 168 -36.72 22.22 20.56
N PRO A 169 -36.70 21.83 21.87
CA PRO A 169 -35.70 21.09 22.68
C PRO A 169 -36.34 19.97 23.58
N ALA A 170 -35.53 19.42 24.50
CA ALA A 170 -35.81 18.47 25.62
C ALA A 170 -35.74 16.96 25.29
N THR A 171 -35.16 16.04 26.09
CA THR A 171 -34.89 15.97 27.53
C THR A 171 -33.70 15.01 27.79
N VAL A 172 -33.06 15.13 28.95
CA VAL A 172 -31.90 14.36 29.44
C VAL A 172 -32.25 12.89 29.82
N GLN A 173 -31.26 11.97 29.65
CA GLN A 173 -30.89 10.78 30.48
C GLN A 173 -30.95 9.32 29.92
N ALA A 174 -29.88 8.57 30.29
CA ALA A 174 -29.62 7.10 30.32
C ALA A 174 -28.85 6.45 29.13
N PRO A 175 -27.95 5.46 29.38
CA PRO A 175 -26.80 5.15 28.51
C PRO A 175 -27.25 4.48 27.22
N ALA A 176 -27.05 5.15 26.10
CA ALA A 176 -27.43 4.64 24.80
C ALA A 176 -26.55 3.44 24.42
N LYS A 177 -27.22 2.33 24.07
CA LYS A 177 -26.65 1.14 23.45
C LYS A 177 -25.73 1.52 22.28
N PRO A 178 -24.58 0.85 22.08
CA PRO A 178 -23.71 1.12 20.94
C PRO A 178 -24.50 0.92 19.65
N THR A 179 -24.68 2.00 18.88
CA THR A 179 -25.52 2.03 17.69
C THR A 179 -24.65 1.80 16.46
N ALA A 180 -25.23 1.25 15.39
CA ALA A 180 -24.60 0.99 14.08
C ALA A 180 -23.79 2.18 13.49
N LEU A 181 -24.04 3.40 13.98
CA LEU A 181 -23.25 4.62 13.74
C LEU A 181 -21.75 4.49 14.08
N GLN A 182 -21.34 3.60 15.00
CA GLN A 182 -19.93 3.47 15.41
C GLN A 182 -19.07 2.66 14.42
N LEU A 183 -19.65 1.84 13.54
CA LEU A 183 -18.90 1.19 12.46
C LEU A 183 -18.71 2.08 11.24
N ALA A 184 -19.41 3.21 11.14
CA ALA A 184 -19.36 4.10 9.97
C ALA A 184 -18.00 4.78 9.75
N GLY A 185 -17.12 4.80 10.78
CA GLY A 185 -15.75 5.31 10.68
C GLY A 185 -14.72 4.30 10.15
N LEU A 186 -15.11 3.05 9.92
CA LEU A 186 -14.24 2.01 9.38
C LEU A 186 -14.31 2.00 7.85
N THR A 187 -13.16 1.80 7.21
CA THR A 187 -13.10 1.54 5.77
C THR A 187 -13.78 0.20 5.43
N PRO A 188 -14.26 -0.01 4.19
CA PRO A 188 -14.88 -1.28 3.80
C PRO A 188 -14.00 -2.50 4.12
N ARG A 189 -12.68 -2.35 3.93
CA ARG A 189 -11.72 -3.41 4.25
C ARG A 189 -11.56 -3.65 5.75
N GLU A 190 -11.63 -2.61 6.56
CA GLU A 190 -11.62 -2.74 8.02
C GLU A 190 -12.90 -3.41 8.55
N ILE A 191 -14.05 -3.16 7.92
CA ILE A 191 -15.32 -3.84 8.23
C ILE A 191 -15.22 -5.33 7.89
N GLU A 192 -14.68 -5.68 6.71
CA GLU A 192 -14.45 -7.07 6.31
C GLU A 192 -13.50 -7.81 7.27
N VAL A 193 -12.39 -7.18 7.65
CA VAL A 193 -11.44 -7.71 8.64
C VAL A 193 -12.12 -7.87 10.01
N LEU A 194 -12.87 -6.86 10.45
CA LEU A 194 -13.59 -6.90 11.71
C LEU A 194 -14.68 -7.98 11.75
N GLY A 195 -15.36 -8.24 10.63
CA GLY A 195 -16.31 -9.33 10.48
C GLY A 195 -15.66 -10.70 10.68
N MET A 196 -14.50 -10.93 10.06
CA MET A 196 -13.73 -12.17 10.25
C MET A 196 -13.22 -12.31 11.70
N VAL A 197 -12.86 -11.20 12.33
CA VAL A 197 -12.52 -11.16 13.76
C VAL A 197 -13.73 -11.51 14.63
N ALA A 198 -14.92 -11.04 14.28
CA ALA A 198 -16.16 -11.31 14.98
C ALA A 198 -16.59 -12.78 14.91
N LEU A 199 -16.23 -13.46 13.81
CA LEU A 199 -16.35 -14.92 13.62
C LEU A 199 -15.28 -15.74 14.37
N GLY A 200 -14.37 -15.09 15.10
CA GLY A 200 -13.34 -15.76 15.89
C GLY A 200 -12.13 -16.24 15.08
N MET A 201 -11.97 -15.81 13.82
CA MET A 201 -10.86 -16.25 12.99
C MET A 201 -9.52 -15.74 13.50
N GLN A 202 -8.49 -16.58 13.50
CA GLN A 202 -7.14 -16.16 13.90
C GLN A 202 -6.51 -15.20 12.87
N ASN A 203 -5.53 -14.41 13.28
CA ASN A 203 -4.86 -13.46 12.37
C ASN A 203 -4.26 -14.16 11.15
N LYS A 204 -3.77 -15.39 11.31
CA LYS A 204 -3.30 -16.25 10.23
C LYS A 204 -4.40 -16.57 9.20
N SER A 205 -5.60 -16.90 9.67
CA SER A 205 -6.74 -17.21 8.80
C SER A 205 -7.25 -15.97 8.07
N ILE A 206 -7.29 -14.83 8.77
CA ILE A 206 -7.66 -13.53 8.21
C ILE A 206 -6.63 -13.10 7.15
N ALA A 207 -5.35 -13.28 7.45
CA ALA A 207 -4.23 -13.01 6.54
C ALA A 207 -4.39 -13.83 5.25
N SER A 208 -4.64 -15.14 5.37
CA SER A 208 -4.92 -16.01 4.22
C SER A 208 -6.16 -15.58 3.44
N ALA A 209 -7.26 -15.25 4.11
CA ALA A 209 -8.51 -14.86 3.46
C ALA A 209 -8.37 -13.55 2.66
N PHE A 210 -7.49 -12.66 3.09
CA PHE A 210 -7.30 -11.35 2.50
C PHE A 210 -5.99 -11.19 1.72
N SER A 211 -5.22 -12.27 1.56
CA SER A 211 -3.87 -12.27 0.96
C SER A 211 -2.91 -11.27 1.62
N LEU A 212 -3.10 -10.99 2.91
CA LEU A 212 -2.28 -10.09 3.73
C LEU A 212 -1.27 -10.88 4.56
N SER A 213 -0.30 -10.21 5.18
CA SER A 213 0.53 -10.83 6.22
C SER A 213 -0.17 -10.81 7.58
N GLU A 214 0.17 -11.73 8.48
CA GLU A 214 -0.31 -11.69 9.87
C GLU A 214 0.06 -10.38 10.58
N HIS A 215 1.20 -9.80 10.21
CA HIS A 215 1.66 -8.52 10.72
C HIS A 215 0.76 -7.38 10.23
N THR A 216 0.45 -7.35 8.94
CA THR A 216 -0.50 -6.40 8.33
C THR A 216 -1.89 -6.54 8.96
N VAL A 217 -2.35 -7.76 9.25
CA VAL A 217 -3.62 -7.99 9.97
C VAL A 217 -3.57 -7.45 11.40
N LYS A 218 -2.44 -7.58 12.11
CA LYS A 218 -2.27 -6.97 13.45
C LYS A 218 -2.36 -5.44 13.37
N ILE A 219 -1.75 -4.83 12.35
CA ILE A 219 -1.83 -3.38 12.11
C ILE A 219 -3.28 -2.96 11.82
N HIS A 220 -3.99 -3.67 10.94
CA HIS A 220 -5.40 -3.41 10.67
C HIS A 220 -6.26 -3.52 11.94
N LEU A 221 -6.05 -4.57 12.77
CA LEU A 221 -6.74 -4.71 14.05
C LEU A 221 -6.46 -3.54 14.99
N HIS A 222 -5.21 -3.09 15.08
CA HIS A 222 -4.82 -1.98 15.94
C HIS A 222 -5.55 -0.70 15.52
N ASN A 223 -5.58 -0.41 14.21
CA ASN A 223 -6.29 0.74 13.66
C ASN A 223 -7.81 0.65 13.87
N ILE A 224 -8.40 -0.55 13.70
CA ILE A 224 -9.82 -0.78 13.97
C ILE A 224 -10.14 -0.53 15.45
N ILE A 225 -9.34 -1.09 16.36
CA ILE A 225 -9.50 -0.92 17.81
C ILE A 225 -9.40 0.56 18.20
N ALA A 226 -8.42 1.28 17.65
CA ALA A 226 -8.25 2.71 17.88
C ALA A 226 -9.43 3.53 17.35
N LYS A 227 -9.92 3.24 16.13
CA LYS A 227 -11.06 3.92 15.52
C LYS A 227 -12.39 3.65 16.23
N LEU A 228 -12.56 2.45 16.78
CA LEU A 228 -13.73 2.08 17.57
C LEU A 228 -13.65 2.58 19.03
N GLY A 229 -12.49 3.07 19.47
CA GLY A 229 -12.29 3.53 20.85
C GLY A 229 -12.36 2.40 21.89
N VAL A 230 -12.13 1.15 21.47
CA VAL A 230 -12.17 -0.04 22.35
C VAL A 230 -10.76 -0.44 22.79
N HIS A 231 -10.66 -1.26 23.83
CA HIS A 231 -9.36 -1.62 24.40
C HIS A 231 -8.81 -2.96 23.90
N ASN A 232 -9.67 -3.83 23.37
CA ASN A 232 -9.24 -5.14 22.92
C ASN A 232 -10.06 -5.67 21.74
N ARG A 233 -9.47 -6.68 21.09
CA ARG A 233 -10.05 -7.42 19.97
C ARG A 233 -11.44 -7.98 20.28
N THR A 234 -11.66 -8.46 21.50
CA THR A 234 -12.92 -9.09 21.90
C THR A 234 -14.05 -8.07 21.97
N GLN A 235 -13.76 -6.85 22.45
CA GLN A 235 -14.69 -5.72 22.46
C GLN A 235 -15.02 -5.27 21.03
N ALA A 236 -14.02 -5.14 20.16
CA ALA A 236 -14.24 -4.83 18.74
C ALA A 236 -15.16 -5.88 18.06
N ALA A 237 -14.90 -7.17 18.31
CA ALA A 237 -15.71 -8.27 17.81
C ALA A 237 -17.17 -8.23 18.33
N ALA A 238 -17.36 -7.88 19.61
CA ALA A 238 -18.68 -7.75 20.21
C ALA A 238 -19.49 -6.62 19.56
N MET A 239 -18.88 -5.44 19.38
CA MET A 239 -19.54 -4.30 18.72
C MET A 239 -19.98 -4.62 17.29
N TYR A 240 -19.16 -5.36 16.53
CA TYR A 240 -19.55 -5.80 15.18
C TYR A 240 -20.78 -6.72 15.19
N ARG A 241 -20.83 -7.69 16.10
CA ARG A 241 -21.98 -8.62 16.21
C ARG A 241 -23.26 -7.90 16.60
N GLU A 242 -23.17 -6.97 17.54
CA GLU A 242 -24.29 -6.15 18.00
C GLU A 242 -24.84 -5.25 16.88
N ALA A 243 -23.95 -4.71 16.04
CA ALA A 243 -24.37 -3.92 14.89
C ALA A 243 -24.96 -4.76 13.75
N ALA A 244 -24.42 -5.94 13.49
CA ALA A 244 -24.93 -6.86 12.47
C ALA A 244 -26.34 -7.39 12.82
N THR A 245 -26.62 -7.65 14.11
CA THR A 245 -27.96 -8.09 14.57
C THR A 245 -29.02 -6.98 14.49
N ASN A 246 -28.62 -5.72 14.42
CA ASN A 246 -29.51 -4.57 14.29
C ASN A 246 -29.86 -4.22 12.82
N GLN A 247 -29.23 -4.86 11.83
CA GLN A 247 -29.53 -4.69 10.40
C GLN A 247 -30.59 -5.67 9.87
N GLU A 248 -30.88 -6.74 10.62
CA GLU A 248 -31.85 -7.80 10.25
C GLU A 248 -33.24 -7.63 10.89
N ARG A 249 -33.48 -6.50 11.56
CA ARG A 249 -34.77 -6.12 12.16
C ARG A 249 -35.32 -4.85 11.51
#